data_AF-A0A6F8V4Z6-F1
#
_entry.id   AF-A0A6F8V4Z6-F1
#
_cell.length_a   1.000
_cell.length_b   1.000
_cell.length_c   1.000
_cell.angle_alpha   90.00
_cell.angle_beta   90.00
_cell.angle_gamma   90.00
#
_symmetry.space_group_name_H-M   'P 1'
#
loop_
_entity.id
_entity.type
_entity.pdbx_description
1 polymer ?
#
loop_
_entity_poly.entity_id
_entity_poly.type
_entity_poly.pdbx_seq_one_letter_code
_entity_poly.pdbx_strand_id
1 'polypeptide(L)'
;MSPEAIVAFFHARRFPLTDEKILQARIAECLVKEEIEHEREVRLAPGDIVDFMISGVAVEVKIKGAKRRIYDQCARYCQHDGIKALVLATAVPMGFPPEIHGKPCYVASLGRGWL
;
A
#
# COMPACT_ATOMS: atom_id res chain seq x y z
N MET A 1 -3.02 3.63 12.99
CA MET A 1 -1.62 3.83 12.56
C MET A 1 -1.55 4.99 11.58
N SER A 2 -0.54 5.88 11.65
CA SER A 2 -0.36 6.96 10.67
C SER A 2 0.28 6.44 9.37
N PRO A 3 0.18 7.16 8.24
CA PRO A 3 0.84 6.74 7.00
C PRO A 3 2.36 6.57 7.13
N GLU A 4 3.03 7.42 7.90
CA GLU A 4 4.47 7.36 8.16
C GLU A 4 4.84 6.11 8.97
N ALA A 5 4.01 5.76 9.96
CA ALA A 5 4.18 4.54 10.74
C ALA A 5 3.96 3.29 9.88
N ILE A 6 3.04 3.32 8.91
CA ILE A 6 2.87 2.25 7.91
C ILE A 6 4.11 2.13 7.03
N VAL A 7 4.68 3.25 6.56
CA VAL A 7 5.93 3.23 5.79
C VAL A 7 7.08 2.64 6.61
N ALA A 8 7.22 3.06 7.87
CA ALA A 8 8.22 2.52 8.78
C ALA A 8 8.02 1.02 9.04
N PHE A 9 6.76 0.56 9.16
CA PHE A 9 6.43 -0.85 9.26
C PHE A 9 6.96 -1.63 8.05
N PHE A 10 6.76 -1.14 6.83
CA PHE A 10 7.29 -1.83 5.65
C PHE A 10 8.81 -1.80 5.59
N HIS A 11 9.45 -0.67 5.93
CA HIS A 11 10.91 -0.52 5.85
C HIS A 11 11.67 -1.37 6.87
N ALA A 12 11.05 -1.69 8.01
CA ALA A 12 11.67 -2.51 9.05
C ALA A 12 11.63 -4.03 8.77
N ARG A 13 11.02 -4.47 7.65
CA ARG A 13 10.74 -5.90 7.39
C ARG A 13 11.24 -6.34 6.01
N ARG A 14 11.67 -7.60 5.94
CA ARG A 14 12.01 -8.29 4.69
C ARG A 14 10.84 -9.13 4.24
N PHE A 15 10.13 -8.65 3.22
CA PHE A 15 9.03 -9.38 2.62
C PHE A 15 9.48 -10.16 1.38
N PRO A 16 8.87 -11.32 1.06
CA PRO A 16 9.15 -12.04 -0.17
C PRO A 16 8.59 -11.27 -1.37
N LEU A 17 9.47 -10.88 -2.29
CA LEU A 17 9.12 -10.07 -3.48
C LEU A 17 8.99 -10.92 -4.75
N THR A 18 8.47 -12.16 -4.61
CA THR A 18 8.35 -13.11 -5.72
C THR A 18 6.97 -13.11 -6.36
N ASP A 19 5.92 -13.03 -5.53
CA ASP A 19 4.52 -13.10 -5.95
C ASP A 19 3.67 -12.17 -5.07
N GLU A 20 2.78 -11.39 -5.70
CA GLU A 20 1.99 -10.37 -5.00
C GLU A 20 0.99 -10.98 -4.01
N LYS A 21 0.40 -12.13 -4.32
CA LYS A 21 -0.53 -12.81 -3.39
C LYS A 21 0.20 -13.35 -2.18
N ILE A 22 1.37 -13.96 -2.39
CA ILE A 22 2.23 -14.42 -1.30
C ILE A 22 2.66 -13.22 -0.44
N LEU A 23 3.12 -12.14 -1.07
CA LEU A 23 3.52 -10.91 -0.38
C LEU A 23 2.37 -10.35 0.47
N GLN A 24 1.17 -10.20 -0.09
CA GLN A 24 0.01 -9.73 0.65
C GLN A 24 -0.35 -10.68 1.81
N ALA A 25 -0.30 -11.99 1.61
CA ALA A 25 -0.50 -12.95 2.70
C ALA A 25 0.51 -12.76 3.84
N ARG A 26 1.79 -12.59 3.51
CA ARG A 26 2.85 -12.34 4.50
C ARG A 26 2.69 -11.00 5.21
N ILE A 27 2.25 -9.96 4.52
CA ILE A 27 1.96 -8.64 5.12
C ILE A 27 0.85 -8.80 6.17
N ALA A 28 -0.25 -9.47 5.82
CA ALA A 28 -1.35 -9.71 6.75
C ALA A 28 -0.92 -10.50 7.99
N GLU A 29 -0.13 -11.56 7.82
CA GLU A 29 0.42 -12.32 8.96
C GLU A 29 1.24 -11.43 9.90
N CYS A 30 2.07 -10.53 9.36
CA CYS A 30 2.84 -9.58 10.16
C CYS A 30 1.94 -8.57 10.88
N LEU A 31 0.92 -8.03 10.21
CA LEU A 31 -0.05 -7.12 10.81
C LEU A 31 -0.81 -7.79 11.96
N VAL A 32 -1.28 -9.04 11.78
CA VAL A 32 -1.92 -9.84 12.83
C VAL A 32 -0.98 -10.07 14.01
N LYS A 33 0.27 -10.47 13.74
CA LYS A 33 1.26 -10.74 14.79
C LYS A 33 1.56 -9.50 15.65
N GLU A 34 1.43 -8.32 15.08
CA GLU A 34 1.66 -7.04 15.77
C GLU A 34 0.37 -6.39 16.28
N GLU A 35 -0.74 -7.13 16.23
CA GLU A 35 -2.05 -6.66 16.71
C GLU A 35 -2.49 -5.35 16.02
N ILE A 36 -2.08 -5.17 14.77
CA ILE A 36 -2.47 -4.01 13.95
C ILE A 36 -3.79 -4.34 13.25
N GLU A 37 -4.85 -3.63 13.63
CA GLU A 37 -6.15 -3.71 12.99
C GLU A 37 -6.06 -3.30 11.51
N HIS A 38 -6.58 -4.16 10.63
CA HIS A 38 -6.57 -3.98 9.20
C HIS A 38 -7.69 -4.77 8.52
N GLU A 39 -8.07 -4.31 7.34
CA GLU A 39 -8.95 -5.04 6.42
C GLU A 39 -8.20 -5.37 5.14
N ARG A 40 -8.53 -6.49 4.51
CA ARG A 40 -7.91 -6.97 3.27
C ARG A 40 -8.89 -6.89 2.11
N GLU A 41 -8.37 -6.63 0.92
CA GLU A 41 -9.13 -6.64 -0.34
C GLU A 41 -10.41 -5.79 -0.23
N VAL A 42 -10.27 -4.57 0.27
CA VAL A 42 -11.40 -3.69 0.59
C VAL A 42 -11.98 -3.13 -0.71
N ARG A 43 -13.25 -3.46 -0.96
CA ARG A 43 -13.99 -2.98 -2.11
C ARG A 43 -14.48 -1.56 -1.86
N LEU A 44 -13.96 -0.61 -2.64
CA LEU A 44 -14.36 0.80 -2.61
C LEU A 44 -15.56 1.06 -3.54
N ALA A 45 -15.53 0.45 -4.73
CA ALA A 45 -16.57 0.50 -5.75
C ALA A 45 -16.45 -0.72 -6.69
N PRO A 46 -17.40 -0.94 -7.62
CA PRO A 46 -17.25 -1.98 -8.62
C PRO A 46 -15.94 -1.84 -9.42
N GLY A 47 -15.03 -2.81 -9.25
CA GLY A 47 -13.71 -2.81 -9.93
C GLY A 47 -12.59 -2.06 -9.20
N ASP A 48 -12.89 -1.42 -8.07
CA ASP A 48 -11.92 -0.73 -7.21
C ASP A 48 -11.77 -1.50 -5.90
N ILE A 49 -10.71 -2.29 -5.81
CA ILE A 49 -10.38 -3.10 -4.63
C ILE A 49 -8.95 -2.75 -4.21
N VAL A 50 -8.80 -2.16 -3.04
CA VAL A 50 -7.48 -1.87 -2.47
C VAL A 50 -7.00 -3.07 -1.65
N ASP A 51 -5.70 -3.36 -1.70
CA ASP A 51 -5.15 -4.54 -1.05
C ASP A 51 -5.35 -4.53 0.47
N PHE A 52 -5.14 -3.37 1.12
CA PHE A 52 -5.42 -3.21 2.55
C PHE A 52 -6.00 -1.84 2.90
N MET A 53 -6.75 -1.82 4.01
CA MET A 53 -7.13 -0.60 4.72
C MET A 53 -6.61 -0.67 6.15
N ILE A 54 -5.87 0.37 6.59
CA ILE A 54 -5.30 0.45 7.94
C ILE A 54 -5.63 1.83 8.51
N SER A 55 -6.53 1.90 9.49
CA SER A 55 -6.97 3.17 10.12
C SER A 55 -7.42 4.26 9.12
N GLY A 56 -8.06 3.87 8.01
CA GLY A 56 -8.49 4.78 6.93
C GLY A 56 -7.40 5.14 5.92
N VAL A 57 -6.21 4.52 6.01
CA VAL A 57 -5.14 4.61 5.02
C VAL A 57 -5.23 3.43 4.07
N ALA A 58 -5.39 3.72 2.78
CA ALA A 58 -5.34 2.74 1.71
C ALA A 58 -3.88 2.29 1.49
N VAL A 59 -3.63 0.98 1.46
CA VAL A 59 -2.31 0.44 1.12
C VAL A 59 -2.44 -0.42 -0.13
N GLU A 60 -1.77 -0.02 -1.20
CA GLU A 60 -1.69 -0.78 -2.45
C GLU A 60 -0.30 -1.42 -2.58
N VAL A 61 -0.25 -2.71 -2.91
CA VAL A 61 0.96 -3.50 -2.97
C VAL A 61 1.31 -3.82 -4.43
N LYS A 62 2.56 -3.53 -4.82
CA LYS A 62 3.06 -3.83 -6.18
C LYS A 62 4.51 -4.32 -6.17
N ILE A 63 4.76 -5.51 -6.71
CA ILE A 63 6.12 -6.01 -6.93
C ILE A 63 6.62 -5.57 -8.31
N LYS A 64 5.74 -5.55 -9.30
CA LYS A 64 6.06 -5.22 -10.70
C LYS A 64 4.89 -4.49 -11.36
N GLY A 65 5.15 -3.86 -12.50
CA GLY A 65 4.11 -3.23 -13.31
C GLY A 65 4.56 -1.95 -13.97
N ALA A 66 3.78 -1.50 -14.96
CA ALA A 66 4.03 -0.22 -15.60
C ALA A 66 3.69 0.92 -14.63
N LYS A 67 4.65 1.83 -14.40
CA LYS A 67 4.52 2.98 -13.48
C LYS A 67 3.23 3.77 -13.68
N ARG A 68 2.86 4.02 -14.95
CA ARG A 68 1.63 4.73 -15.30
C ARG A 68 0.37 3.99 -14.83
N ARG A 69 0.32 2.67 -14.99
CA ARG A 69 -0.83 1.87 -14.53
C ARG A 69 -0.94 1.83 -13.00
N ILE A 70 0.19 1.75 -12.30
CA ILE A 70 0.23 1.84 -10.83
C ILE A 70 -0.30 3.19 -10.36
N TYR A 71 0.17 4.27 -10.99
CA TYR A 71 -0.31 5.61 -10.70
C TYR A 71 -1.82 5.76 -10.97
N ASP A 72 -2.30 5.37 -12.16
CA ASP A 72 -3.71 5.51 -12.53
C ASP A 72 -4.61 4.71 -11.57
N GLN A 73 -4.14 3.55 -11.07
CA GLN A 73 -4.83 2.79 -10.03
C GLN A 73 -4.89 3.54 -8.70
N CYS A 74 -3.76 4.06 -8.20
CA CYS A 74 -3.74 4.83 -6.96
C CYS A 74 -4.58 6.11 -7.06
N ALA A 75 -4.58 6.76 -8.22
CA ALA A 75 -5.37 7.96 -8.48
C ALA A 75 -6.87 7.67 -8.41
N ARG A 76 -7.35 6.55 -8.99
CA ARG A 76 -8.74 6.12 -8.81
C ARG A 76 -9.09 5.92 -7.34
N TYR A 77 -8.23 5.25 -6.58
CA TYR A 77 -8.47 5.06 -5.14
C TYR A 77 -8.56 6.40 -4.39
N CYS A 78 -7.70 7.35 -4.73
CA CYS A 78 -7.73 8.68 -4.13
C CYS A 78 -8.99 9.50 -4.45
N GLN A 79 -9.91 9.04 -5.31
CA GLN A 79 -11.20 9.70 -5.51
C GLN A 79 -12.26 9.29 -4.47
N HIS A 80 -12.06 8.20 -3.72
CA HIS A 80 -13.07 7.68 -2.78
C HIS A 80 -13.00 8.32 -1.40
N ASP A 81 -14.05 8.99 -0.94
CA ASP A 81 -14.11 9.73 0.34
C ASP A 81 -13.69 8.91 1.58
N GLY A 82 -13.87 7.59 1.54
CA GLY A 82 -13.43 6.68 2.60
C GLY A 82 -11.91 6.59 2.79
N ILE A 83 -11.12 7.09 1.84
CA ILE A 83 -9.66 7.08 1.90
C ILE A 83 -9.16 8.41 2.43
N LYS A 84 -8.44 8.40 3.56
CA LYS A 84 -7.82 9.58 4.16
C LYS A 84 -6.42 9.86 3.63
N ALA A 85 -5.70 8.79 3.26
CA ALA A 85 -4.34 8.82 2.72
C ALA A 85 -4.08 7.53 1.95
N LEU A 86 -3.03 7.51 1.12
CA LEU A 86 -2.61 6.32 0.39
C LEU A 86 -1.12 6.02 0.58
N VAL A 87 -0.77 4.76 0.84
CA VAL A 87 0.59 4.25 0.84
C VAL A 87 0.75 3.26 -0.30
N LEU A 88 1.64 3.55 -1.23
CA LEU A 88 2.08 2.58 -2.24
C LEU A 88 3.25 1.77 -1.66
N ALA A 89 3.00 0.52 -1.30
CA ALA A 89 4.02 -0.43 -0.87
C ALA A 89 4.57 -1.17 -2.11
N THR A 90 5.76 -0.78 -2.57
CA THR A 90 6.25 -1.29 -3.86
C THR A 90 7.74 -1.61 -3.94
N ALA A 91 8.07 -2.60 -4.75
CA ALA A 91 9.43 -2.89 -5.20
C ALA A 91 9.78 -2.15 -6.52
N VAL A 92 8.82 -1.52 -7.19
CA VAL A 92 9.03 -0.79 -8.45
C VAL A 92 9.64 0.58 -8.15
N PRO A 93 10.87 0.88 -8.62
CA PRO A 93 11.47 2.19 -8.40
C PRO A 93 10.78 3.25 -9.26
N MET A 94 10.00 4.12 -8.62
CA MET A 94 9.28 5.19 -9.30
C MET A 94 9.12 6.42 -8.41
N GLY A 95 9.00 7.58 -9.06
CA GLY A 95 8.46 8.76 -8.39
C GLY A 95 6.98 8.55 -8.08
N PHE A 96 6.52 9.16 -7.02
CA PHE A 96 5.11 9.18 -6.62
C PHE A 96 4.82 10.55 -6.04
N PRO A 97 3.76 11.24 -6.49
CA PRO A 97 3.47 12.57 -5.98
C PRO A 97 3.10 12.50 -4.49
N PRO A 98 3.43 13.54 -3.70
CA PRO A 98 3.11 13.59 -2.29
C PRO A 98 1.61 13.73 -2.02
N GLU A 99 0.82 14.06 -3.05
CA GLU A 99 -0.63 14.21 -2.98
C GLU A 99 -1.28 13.78 -4.30
N ILE A 100 -2.43 13.11 -4.22
CA ILE A 100 -3.30 12.82 -5.36
C ILE A 100 -4.74 13.15 -4.96
N HIS A 101 -5.43 13.99 -5.74
CA HIS A 101 -6.81 14.42 -5.46
C HIS A 101 -7.02 14.96 -4.03
N GLY A 102 -6.08 15.75 -3.50
CA GLY A 102 -6.17 16.29 -2.14
C GLY A 102 -5.78 15.31 -1.04
N LYS A 103 -5.41 14.06 -1.37
CA LYS A 103 -5.07 13.02 -0.39
C LYS A 103 -3.57 12.82 -0.31
N PRO A 104 -2.98 12.88 0.89
CA PRO A 104 -1.55 12.67 1.07
C PRO A 104 -1.17 11.24 0.67
N CYS A 105 -0.06 11.14 -0.04
CA CYS A 105 0.42 9.94 -0.71
C CYS A 105 1.87 9.64 -0.30
N TYR A 106 2.13 8.38 0.01
CA TYR A 106 3.41 7.92 0.54
C TYR A 106 3.91 6.70 -0.23
N VAL A 107 5.22 6.48 -0.20
CA VAL A 107 5.85 5.30 -0.80
C VAL A 107 6.60 4.50 0.25
N ALA A 108 6.21 3.25 0.41
CA ALA A 108 6.95 2.26 1.15
C ALA A 108 7.77 1.39 0.17
N SER A 109 9.04 1.75 -0.04
CA SER A 109 9.96 0.91 -0.81
C SER A 109 10.22 -0.44 -0.12
N LEU A 110 9.69 -1.52 -0.68
CA LEU A 110 9.83 -2.88 -0.14
C LEU A 110 11.23 -3.47 -0.30
N GLY A 111 12.06 -2.88 -1.17
CA GLY A 111 13.48 -3.23 -1.29
C GLY A 111 14.31 -2.74 -0.10
N ARG A 112 13.85 -1.74 0.66
CA ARG A 112 14.63 -1.12 1.73
C ARG A 112 14.89 -2.04 2.92
N GLY A 113 14.01 -2.99 3.22
CA GLY A 113 14.25 -3.97 4.28
C GLY A 113 15.45 -4.89 4.02
N TRP A 114 15.97 -4.90 2.79
CA TRP A 114 17.11 -5.73 2.36
C TRP A 114 18.45 -4.97 2.30
N LEU A 115 18.44 -3.66 2.58
CA LEU A 115 19.63 -2.80 2.68
C LEU A 115 20.15 -2.75 4.12
#